data_AF-A0A8J6NE18-F1
#
_entry.id   AF-A0A8J6NE18-F1
#
_cell.length_a   1.000
_cell.length_b   1.000
_cell.length_c   1.000
_cell.angle_alpha   90.00
_cell.angle_beta   90.00
_cell.angle_gamma   90.00
#
_symmetry.space_group_name_H-M   'P 1'
#
loop_
_entity.id
_entity.type
_entity.pdbx_description
1 polymer ?
#
loop_
_entity_poly.entity_id
_entity_poly.type
_entity_poly.pdbx_seq_one_letter_code
_entity_poly.pdbx_strand_id
1 'polypeptide(L)'
;PKNIKKKDILLKTSGPIIGQAVAKRIDRIIYVIPSIYSTLTPSERFSVARLIGDLTNELPEDKNTMMVGPGRWGSKMPELGVPVTFSDIRNTSVLCELVTMHEKLTPDISLGTHFFNDIVEMGIVYMGIYPGEDGYALNEKLILQGTNLLSKVYKKADRVAAAIHVADMDNAKMSVFIHANTLNQEGIVFQTKK
;
A
#
# COMPACT_ATOMS: atom_id res chain seq x y z
N PRO A 1 -11.51 10.90 -12.11
CA PRO A 1 -10.99 11.68 -13.26
C PRO A 1 -11.29 10.99 -14.60
N LYS A 2 -11.69 11.76 -15.62
CA LYS A 2 -11.91 11.24 -16.98
C LYS A 2 -10.60 11.26 -17.78
N ASN A 3 -10.37 10.27 -18.63
CA ASN A 3 -9.25 10.22 -19.61
C ASN A 3 -7.82 10.15 -19.04
N ILE A 4 -7.57 9.40 -17.97
CA ILE A 4 -6.19 9.06 -17.56
C ILE A 4 -5.62 8.01 -18.53
N LYS A 5 -4.45 8.28 -19.11
CA LYS A 5 -3.79 7.33 -20.02
C LYS A 5 -3.32 6.11 -19.23
N LYS A 6 -3.51 4.90 -19.76
CA LYS A 6 -3.13 3.65 -19.08
C LYS A 6 -1.67 3.65 -18.57
N LYS A 7 -0.75 4.25 -19.33
CA LYS A 7 0.67 4.35 -18.97
C LYS A 7 0.96 5.24 -17.75
N ASP A 8 0.01 6.08 -17.35
CA ASP A 8 0.14 7.01 -16.23
C ASP A 8 -0.61 6.49 -14.98
N ILE A 9 -1.23 5.31 -15.07
CA ILE A 9 -1.92 4.65 -13.95
C ILE A 9 -0.91 3.80 -13.18
N LEU A 10 -0.80 4.05 -11.88
CA LEU A 10 0.00 3.25 -10.95
C LEU A 10 -0.83 2.09 -10.40
N LEU A 11 -2.09 2.37 -10.05
CA LEU A 11 -2.99 1.39 -9.46
C LEU A 11 -4.44 1.70 -9.85
N LYS A 12 -5.23 0.66 -10.11
CA LYS A 12 -6.68 0.75 -10.30
C LYS A 12 -7.37 -0.39 -9.54
N THR A 13 -8.51 -0.11 -8.94
CA THR A 13 -9.37 -1.09 -8.27
C THR A 13 -10.84 -0.85 -8.58
N SER A 14 -11.58 -1.96 -8.70
CA SER A 14 -13.04 -2.00 -8.78
C SER A 14 -13.68 -2.50 -7.47
N GLY A 15 -12.93 -2.41 -6.35
CA GLY A 15 -13.37 -2.79 -5.02
C GLY A 15 -12.62 -3.99 -4.44
N PRO A 16 -12.81 -4.29 -3.14
CA PRO A 16 -13.54 -3.47 -2.17
C PRO A 16 -12.78 -2.17 -1.83
N ILE A 17 -13.51 -1.07 -1.63
CA ILE A 17 -13.00 0.22 -1.13
C ILE A 17 -13.82 0.61 0.10
N ILE A 18 -13.12 0.87 1.19
CA ILE A 18 -13.72 1.17 2.50
C ILE A 18 -13.12 2.47 3.04
N GLY A 19 -13.94 3.24 3.74
CA GLY A 19 -13.59 4.54 4.30
C GLY A 19 -14.32 5.68 3.60
N GLN A 20 -13.73 6.87 3.63
CA GLN A 20 -14.30 8.04 2.97
C GLN A 20 -13.83 8.14 1.51
N ALA A 21 -14.68 8.70 0.65
CA ALA A 21 -14.25 9.07 -0.69
C ALA A 21 -13.09 10.06 -0.60
N VAL A 22 -12.09 9.89 -1.46
CA VAL A 22 -10.85 10.66 -1.39
C VAL A 22 -10.42 11.13 -2.77
N ALA A 23 -9.99 12.40 -2.84
CA ALA A 23 -9.25 12.95 -3.96
C ALA A 23 -8.10 13.79 -3.40
N LYS A 24 -6.89 13.20 -3.34
CA LYS A 24 -5.72 13.87 -2.73
C LYS A 24 -4.42 13.48 -3.41
N ARG A 25 -3.38 14.27 -3.17
CA ARG A 25 -1.99 13.94 -3.58
C ARG A 25 -1.49 12.77 -2.72
N ILE A 26 -0.70 11.89 -3.32
CA ILE A 26 0.10 10.88 -2.62
C ILE A 26 1.56 11.31 -2.70
N ASP A 27 2.16 11.50 -1.53
CA ASP A 27 3.53 12.01 -1.39
C ASP A 27 4.55 10.86 -1.30
N ARG A 28 4.10 9.71 -0.80
CA ARG A 28 4.94 8.55 -0.57
C ARG A 28 4.17 7.26 -0.77
N ILE A 29 4.83 6.27 -1.36
CA ILE A 29 4.32 4.89 -1.39
C ILE A 29 5.30 3.98 -0.66
N ILE A 30 4.86 3.31 0.40
CA ILE A 30 5.58 2.20 1.00
C ILE A 30 5.09 0.94 0.30
N TYR A 31 5.93 0.37 -0.55
CA TYR A 31 5.61 -0.81 -1.33
C TYR A 31 6.32 -2.05 -0.80
N VAL A 32 5.55 -3.05 -0.36
CA VAL A 32 6.07 -4.38 -0.02
C VAL A 32 6.02 -5.24 -1.27
N ILE A 33 7.18 -5.60 -1.81
CA ILE A 33 7.33 -6.29 -3.09
C ILE A 33 6.89 -7.76 -2.94
N PRO A 34 5.76 -8.20 -3.54
CA PRO A 34 5.20 -9.54 -3.31
C PRO A 34 6.15 -10.67 -3.67
N SER A 35 6.87 -10.54 -4.79
CA SER A 35 7.79 -11.56 -5.29
C SER A 35 8.97 -11.82 -4.36
N ILE A 36 9.39 -10.83 -3.56
CA ILE A 36 10.45 -10.97 -2.57
C ILE A 36 9.86 -11.41 -1.24
N TYR A 37 8.77 -10.76 -0.81
CA TYR A 37 8.08 -11.03 0.45
C TYR A 37 7.65 -12.49 0.60
N SER A 38 7.16 -13.13 -0.47
CA SER A 38 6.75 -14.53 -0.47
C SER A 38 7.90 -15.49 -0.14
N THR A 39 9.14 -15.12 -0.44
CA THR A 39 10.35 -15.93 -0.19
C THR A 39 10.92 -15.78 1.22
N LEU A 40 10.40 -14.82 2.01
CA LEU A 40 10.86 -14.54 3.36
C LEU A 40 10.34 -15.58 4.35
N THR A 41 11.20 -15.92 5.31
CA THR A 41 10.81 -16.71 6.49
C THR A 41 9.80 -15.95 7.35
N PRO A 42 9.02 -16.63 8.21
CA PRO A 42 8.11 -15.95 9.14
C PRO A 42 8.79 -14.87 9.99
N SER A 43 10.02 -15.11 10.47
CA SER A 43 10.79 -14.13 11.25
C SER A 43 11.18 -12.88 10.44
N GLU A 44 11.58 -13.06 9.17
CA GLU A 44 11.83 -11.94 8.27
C GLU A 44 10.54 -11.17 7.95
N ARG A 45 9.39 -11.84 7.83
CA ARG A 45 8.09 -11.18 7.64
C ARG A 45 7.66 -10.32 8.83
N PHE A 46 7.93 -10.76 10.06
CA PHE A 46 7.77 -9.92 11.25
C PHE A 46 8.76 -8.75 11.26
N SER A 47 9.98 -8.95 10.76
CA SER A 47 10.96 -7.88 10.62
C SER A 47 10.53 -6.82 9.59
N VAL A 48 9.89 -7.22 8.49
CA VAL A 48 9.24 -6.31 7.53
C VAL A 48 8.16 -5.47 8.22
N ALA A 49 7.28 -6.09 9.01
CA ALA A 49 6.23 -5.36 9.72
C ALA A 49 6.80 -4.32 10.70
N ARG A 50 7.82 -4.69 11.47
CA ARG A 50 8.51 -3.75 12.36
C ARG A 50 9.12 -2.57 11.60
N LEU A 51 9.80 -2.85 10.49
CA LEU A 51 10.42 -1.81 9.67
C LEU A 51 9.37 -0.89 9.03
N ILE A 52 8.20 -1.40 8.65
CA ILE A 52 7.07 -0.57 8.22
C ILE A 52 6.61 0.38 9.34
N GLY A 53 6.52 -0.11 10.58
CA GLY A 53 6.22 0.72 11.75
C GLY A 53 7.25 1.83 11.96
N ASP A 54 8.54 1.49 11.89
CA ASP A 54 9.64 2.46 12.00
C ASP A 54 9.55 3.52 10.88
N LEU A 55 9.35 3.10 9.63
CA LEU A 55 9.20 3.99 8.47
C LEU A 55 8.01 4.95 8.59
N THR A 56 6.90 4.47 9.16
CA THR A 56 5.66 5.25 9.25
C THR A 56 5.72 6.28 10.37
N ASN A 57 6.49 6.00 11.43
CA ASN A 57 6.64 6.89 12.58
C ASN A 57 7.85 7.83 12.48
N GLU A 58 8.92 7.46 11.76
CA GLU A 58 10.12 8.30 11.63
C GLU A 58 10.06 9.31 10.48
N LEU A 59 9.24 9.03 9.46
CA LEU A 59 9.12 9.91 8.31
C LEU A 59 8.08 11.02 8.56
N PRO A 60 8.19 12.21 7.92
CA PRO A 60 7.32 13.34 8.20
C PRO A 60 5.83 13.01 8.10
N GLU A 61 5.07 13.36 9.14
CA GLU A 61 3.62 13.09 9.28
C GLU A 61 2.76 13.96 8.35
N ASP A 62 3.30 15.07 7.81
CA ASP A 62 2.62 15.96 6.88
C ASP A 62 2.48 15.41 5.45
N LYS A 63 2.99 14.19 5.21
CA LYS A 63 3.00 13.52 3.91
C LYS A 63 1.90 12.48 3.82
N ASN A 64 1.08 12.55 2.78
CA ASN A 64 0.09 11.55 2.45
C ASN A 64 0.79 10.26 2.01
N THR A 65 0.89 9.30 2.93
CA THR A 65 1.53 8.02 2.70
C THR A 65 0.50 6.98 2.28
N MET A 66 0.80 6.26 1.21
CA MET A 66 0.06 5.08 0.77
C MET A 66 0.90 3.83 1.04
N MET A 67 0.30 2.80 1.61
CA MET A 67 0.89 1.47 1.75
C MET A 67 0.29 0.54 0.72
N VAL A 68 1.14 -0.26 0.08
CA VAL A 68 0.72 -1.26 -0.90
C VAL A 68 1.52 -2.53 -0.66
N GLY A 69 0.87 -3.68 -0.47
CA GLY A 69 1.60 -4.92 -0.21
C GLY A 69 0.73 -6.17 -0.23
N PRO A 70 1.33 -7.36 -0.15
CA PRO A 70 0.63 -8.63 -0.30
C PRO A 70 -0.20 -9.01 0.92
N GLY A 71 -1.36 -9.61 0.65
CA GLY A 71 -2.18 -10.29 1.65
C GLY A 71 -2.82 -9.35 2.68
N ARG A 72 -3.20 -9.94 3.82
CA ARG A 72 -3.91 -9.30 4.93
C ARG A 72 -2.96 -8.56 5.86
N TRP A 73 -3.03 -7.23 5.87
CA TRP A 73 -2.32 -6.39 6.83
C TRP A 73 -3.04 -6.43 8.17
N GLY A 74 -2.29 -6.45 9.28
CA GLY A 74 -2.91 -6.63 10.61
C GLY A 74 -3.06 -8.09 11.05
N SER A 75 -2.68 -9.06 10.19
CA SER A 75 -2.78 -10.48 10.51
C SER A 75 -1.71 -10.91 11.52
N LYS A 76 -2.10 -11.68 12.54
CA LYS A 76 -1.14 -12.36 13.44
C LYS A 76 -0.39 -13.51 12.76
N MET A 77 -0.92 -13.99 11.62
CA MET A 77 -0.31 -15.05 10.81
C MET A 77 0.44 -14.40 9.64
N PRO A 78 1.79 -14.39 9.65
CA PRO A 78 2.60 -13.82 8.56
C PRO A 78 2.47 -14.58 7.24
N GLU A 79 1.93 -15.80 7.27
CA GLU A 79 1.56 -16.62 6.10
C GLU A 79 0.54 -15.88 5.21
N LEU A 80 -0.37 -15.11 5.83
CA LEU A 80 -1.54 -14.52 5.18
C LEU A 80 -1.31 -13.08 4.68
N GLY A 81 -0.20 -12.45 5.05
CA GLY A 81 0.07 -11.03 4.76
C GLY A 81 1.01 -10.40 5.76
N VAL A 82 1.00 -9.07 5.83
CA VAL A 82 1.96 -8.29 6.61
C VAL A 82 1.49 -8.14 8.07
N PRO A 83 2.24 -8.68 9.07
CA PRO A 83 1.80 -8.71 10.47
C PRO A 83 2.08 -7.39 11.21
N VAL A 84 1.63 -6.26 10.65
CA VAL A 84 1.66 -4.96 11.32
C VAL A 84 0.60 -4.88 12.43
N THR A 85 0.81 -4.01 13.41
CA THR A 85 -0.22 -3.54 14.32
C THR A 85 -0.87 -2.26 13.80
N PHE A 86 -1.99 -1.84 14.40
CA PHE A 86 -2.60 -0.56 14.04
C PHE A 86 -1.64 0.62 14.30
N SER A 87 -0.92 0.61 15.43
CA SER A 87 0.06 1.63 15.78
C SER A 87 1.19 1.77 14.76
N ASP A 88 1.54 0.68 14.05
CA ASP A 88 2.56 0.70 13.01
C ASP A 88 2.12 1.47 11.76
N ILE A 89 0.81 1.55 11.50
CA ILE A 89 0.27 2.12 10.25
C ILE A 89 -0.63 3.35 10.47
N ARG A 90 -0.80 3.82 11.71
CA ARG A 90 -1.74 4.88 12.09
C ARG A 90 -1.59 6.20 11.32
N ASN A 91 -0.39 6.52 10.83
CA ASN A 91 -0.10 7.75 10.07
C ASN A 91 -0.28 7.58 8.55
N THR A 92 -0.85 6.47 8.11
CA THR A 92 -1.08 6.15 6.70
C THR A 92 -2.37 6.80 6.21
N SER A 93 -2.39 7.29 4.97
CA SER A 93 -3.61 7.82 4.34
C SER A 93 -4.41 6.74 3.61
N VAL A 94 -3.71 5.77 3.02
CA VAL A 94 -4.33 4.72 2.19
C VAL A 94 -3.60 3.40 2.39
N LEU A 95 -4.35 2.32 2.63
CA LEU A 95 -3.84 0.96 2.74
C LEU A 95 -4.38 0.11 1.59
N CYS A 96 -3.49 -0.46 0.77
CA CYS A 96 -3.86 -1.32 -0.34
C CYS A 96 -3.37 -2.75 -0.12
N GLU A 97 -4.30 -3.69 -0.13
CA GLU A 97 -4.00 -5.12 -0.05
C GLU A 97 -3.99 -5.73 -1.45
N LEU A 98 -2.87 -6.34 -1.80
CA LEU A 98 -2.71 -7.09 -3.04
C LEU A 98 -3.15 -8.54 -2.80
N VAL A 99 -4.27 -8.93 -3.42
CA VAL A 99 -4.80 -10.30 -3.40
C VAL A 99 -4.01 -11.15 -4.39
N THR A 100 -2.76 -11.43 -4.03
CA THR A 100 -1.78 -12.19 -4.83
C THR A 100 -1.30 -13.46 -4.12
N MET A 101 -1.75 -13.68 -2.87
CA MET A 101 -1.36 -14.80 -2.03
C MET A 101 -2.51 -15.83 -1.99
N HIS A 102 -2.47 -16.80 -2.92
CA HIS A 102 -3.33 -17.97 -3.05
C HIS A 102 -4.77 -17.75 -3.57
N GLU A 103 -5.13 -18.48 -4.64
CA GLU A 103 -6.43 -18.49 -5.34
C GLU A 103 -7.67 -18.85 -4.48
N LYS A 104 -7.49 -19.15 -3.18
CA LYS A 104 -8.56 -19.62 -2.28
C LYS A 104 -8.88 -18.71 -1.11
N LEU A 105 -8.32 -17.51 -1.08
CA LEU A 105 -8.70 -16.50 -0.11
C LEU A 105 -9.33 -15.34 -0.89
N THR A 106 -10.58 -15.50 -1.34
CA THR A 106 -11.50 -14.37 -1.27
C THR A 106 -11.37 -13.83 0.15
N PRO A 107 -10.96 -12.58 0.36
CA PRO A 107 -10.96 -12.04 1.70
C PRO A 107 -12.42 -12.04 2.16
N ASP A 108 -12.79 -13.06 2.93
CA ASP A 108 -13.61 -12.78 4.10
C ASP A 108 -12.88 -11.63 4.77
N ILE A 109 -13.52 -10.46 4.75
CA ILE A 109 -13.09 -9.23 5.39
C ILE A 109 -13.11 -9.52 6.89
N SER A 110 -12.15 -10.32 7.32
CA SER A 110 -11.84 -10.74 8.68
C SER A 110 -10.50 -10.10 9.06
N LEU A 111 -10.32 -8.86 8.62
CA LEU A 111 -9.58 -7.90 9.45
C LEU A 111 -10.26 -8.01 10.82
N GLY A 112 -9.51 -8.37 11.87
CA GLY A 112 -10.10 -8.48 13.20
C GLY A 112 -10.88 -7.19 13.47
N THR A 113 -12.13 -7.29 13.93
CA THR A 113 -13.09 -6.17 13.93
C THR A 113 -12.50 -4.89 14.52
N HIS A 114 -11.62 -5.01 15.52
CA HIS A 114 -10.87 -3.91 16.09
C HIS A 114 -9.95 -3.21 15.09
N PHE A 115 -9.04 -3.92 14.43
CA PHE A 115 -8.12 -3.35 13.45
C PHE A 115 -8.87 -2.66 12.29
N PHE A 116 -9.99 -3.26 11.87
CA PHE A 116 -10.85 -2.67 10.86
C PHE A 116 -11.52 -1.37 11.33
N ASN A 117 -12.11 -1.38 12.52
CA ASN A 117 -12.73 -0.20 13.11
C ASN A 117 -11.71 0.93 13.30
N ASP A 118 -10.49 0.60 13.75
CA ASP A 118 -9.42 1.57 13.96
C ASP A 118 -9.02 2.27 12.64
N ILE A 119 -8.90 1.52 11.53
CA ILE A 119 -8.61 2.07 10.20
C ILE A 119 -9.71 3.04 9.74
N VAL A 120 -10.98 2.65 9.91
CA VAL A 120 -12.12 3.48 9.52
C VAL A 120 -12.22 4.75 10.38
N GLU A 121 -12.06 4.62 11.70
CA GLU A 121 -12.10 5.72 12.67
C GLU A 121 -11.02 6.76 12.37
N MET A 122 -9.84 6.30 11.97
CA MET A 122 -8.69 7.16 11.68
C MET A 122 -8.68 7.69 10.23
N GLY A 123 -9.73 7.42 9.46
CA GLY A 123 -9.91 7.95 8.11
C GLY A 123 -8.94 7.36 7.08
N ILE A 124 -8.37 6.18 7.37
CA ILE A 124 -7.49 5.48 6.44
C ILE A 124 -8.37 4.83 5.37
N VAL A 125 -8.10 5.14 4.10
CA VAL A 125 -8.83 4.53 2.98
C VAL A 125 -8.26 3.15 2.72
N TYR A 126 -9.09 2.12 2.79
CA TYR A 126 -8.71 0.75 2.49
C TYR A 126 -9.13 0.38 1.06
N MET A 127 -8.25 -0.28 0.31
CA MET A 127 -8.51 -0.77 -1.05
C MET A 127 -8.00 -2.20 -1.24
N GLY A 128 -8.86 -3.12 -1.66
CA GLY A 128 -8.44 -4.42 -2.18
C GLY A 128 -8.08 -4.31 -3.66
N ILE A 129 -6.95 -4.91 -4.06
CA ILE A 129 -6.46 -4.93 -5.43
C ILE A 129 -6.31 -6.39 -5.86
N TYR A 130 -6.86 -6.73 -7.02
CA TYR A 130 -6.80 -8.07 -7.61
C TYR A 130 -6.03 -7.99 -8.93
N PRO A 131 -4.68 -8.00 -8.90
CA PRO A 131 -3.89 -7.90 -10.13
C PRO A 131 -4.24 -9.03 -11.11
N GLY A 132 -4.55 -8.67 -12.35
CA GLY A 132 -4.90 -9.62 -13.41
C GLY A 132 -6.40 -9.76 -13.67
N GLU A 133 -7.26 -9.24 -12.80
CA GLU A 133 -8.70 -9.18 -13.02
C GLU A 133 -9.11 -7.91 -13.79
N ASP A 134 -10.24 -8.00 -14.51
CA ASP A 134 -10.82 -6.86 -15.21
C ASP A 134 -11.22 -5.76 -14.22
N GLY A 135 -10.89 -4.52 -14.57
CA GLY A 135 -11.13 -3.36 -13.69
C GLY A 135 -9.97 -3.04 -12.74
N TYR A 136 -9.02 -3.95 -12.57
CA TYR A 136 -7.85 -3.76 -11.73
C TYR A 136 -6.59 -3.47 -12.54
N ALA A 137 -5.64 -2.78 -11.92
CA ALA A 137 -4.31 -2.57 -12.48
C ALA A 137 -3.31 -2.35 -11.35
N LEU A 138 -2.09 -2.87 -11.54
CA LEU A 138 -0.93 -2.55 -10.73
C LEU A 138 0.26 -2.36 -11.67
N ASN A 139 0.86 -1.19 -11.64
CA ASN A 139 2.06 -0.88 -12.41
C ASN A 139 3.25 -0.70 -11.46
N GLU A 140 3.82 -1.83 -11.04
CA GLU A 140 4.95 -1.88 -10.11
C GLU A 140 6.14 -1.06 -10.62
N LYS A 141 6.37 -1.06 -11.93
CA LYS A 141 7.46 -0.30 -12.54
C LYS A 141 7.37 1.19 -12.25
N LEU A 142 6.18 1.79 -12.26
CA LEU A 142 6.02 3.20 -11.92
C LEU A 142 6.27 3.47 -10.43
N ILE A 143 5.83 2.56 -9.55
CA ILE A 143 6.08 2.68 -8.11
C ILE A 143 7.59 2.59 -7.83
N LEU A 144 8.26 1.60 -8.42
CA LEU A 144 9.70 1.34 -8.24
C LEU A 144 10.61 2.38 -8.91
N GLN A 145 10.09 3.19 -9.84
CA GLN A 145 10.82 4.33 -10.42
C GLN A 145 11.00 5.50 -9.46
N GLY A 146 10.17 5.61 -8.42
CA GLY A 146 10.34 6.62 -7.38
C GLY A 146 11.65 6.41 -6.60
N THR A 147 12.30 7.50 -6.20
CA THR A 147 13.53 7.44 -5.40
C THR A 147 13.27 6.65 -4.12
N ASN A 148 14.06 5.60 -3.86
CA ASN A 148 13.90 4.79 -2.66
C ASN A 148 14.47 5.52 -1.44
N LEU A 149 13.60 5.89 -0.50
CA LEU A 149 13.93 6.57 0.74
C LEU A 149 14.27 5.59 1.88
N LEU A 150 14.18 4.27 1.67
CA LEU A 150 14.40 3.26 2.71
C LEU A 150 15.73 3.47 3.44
N SER A 151 16.79 3.80 2.70
CA SER A 151 18.13 4.01 3.25
C SER A 151 18.24 5.21 4.20
N LYS A 152 17.23 6.09 4.29
CA LYS A 152 17.19 7.17 5.30
C LYS A 152 16.92 6.63 6.70
N VAL A 153 16.13 5.56 6.81
CA VAL A 153 15.69 4.94 8.07
C VAL A 153 16.45 3.63 8.33
N TYR A 154 16.62 2.80 7.29
CA TYR A 154 17.21 1.48 7.42
C TYR A 154 18.49 1.34 6.60
N LYS A 155 19.64 1.22 7.28
CA LYS A 155 20.97 1.21 6.64
C LYS A 155 21.44 -0.18 6.20
N LYS A 156 20.83 -1.25 6.70
CA LYS A 156 21.25 -2.61 6.36
C LYS A 156 20.72 -3.00 4.97
N ALA A 157 21.58 -3.64 4.19
CA ALA A 157 21.22 -4.22 2.89
C ALA A 157 21.00 -5.74 3.06
N ASP A 158 19.82 -6.13 3.53
CA ASP A 158 19.43 -7.52 3.74
C ASP A 158 18.13 -7.86 2.99
N ARG A 159 17.63 -9.09 3.16
CA ARG A 159 16.41 -9.57 2.50
C ARG A 159 15.16 -8.81 2.93
N VAL A 160 15.13 -8.29 4.15
CA VAL A 160 14.02 -7.48 4.68
C VAL A 160 14.00 -6.12 3.95
N ALA A 161 15.17 -5.48 3.83
CA ALA A 161 15.31 -4.24 3.07
C ALA A 161 14.96 -4.44 1.58
N ALA A 162 15.37 -5.57 0.99
CA ALA A 162 15.06 -5.89 -0.40
C ALA A 162 13.55 -6.04 -0.66
N ALA A 163 12.76 -6.40 0.36
CA ALA A 163 11.31 -6.56 0.23
C ALA A 163 10.52 -5.26 0.31
N ILE A 164 11.14 -4.12 0.67
CA ILE A 164 10.47 -2.84 0.86
C ILE A 164 11.07 -1.78 -0.07
N HIS A 165 10.20 -1.05 -0.77
CA HIS A 165 10.57 0.13 -1.53
C HIS A 165 9.77 1.34 -1.04
N VAL A 166 10.47 2.32 -0.46
CA VAL A 166 9.84 3.55 0.06
C VAL A 166 9.96 4.63 -1.01
N ALA A 167 8.98 4.66 -1.90
CA ALA A 167 9.02 5.48 -3.09
C ALA A 167 8.64 6.94 -2.75
N ASP A 168 9.56 7.87 -3.00
CA ASP A 168 9.27 9.30 -3.01
C ASP A 168 8.47 9.67 -4.27
N MET A 169 7.22 10.12 -4.08
CA MET A 169 6.34 10.52 -5.17
C MET A 169 6.34 12.03 -5.43
N ASP A 170 7.04 12.81 -4.61
CA ASP A 170 7.16 14.26 -4.79
C ASP A 170 8.39 14.61 -5.63
N ASN A 171 8.40 14.17 -6.89
CA ASN A 171 9.50 14.48 -7.80
C ASN A 171 9.28 15.80 -8.55
N ALA A 172 10.33 16.38 -9.14
CA ALA A 172 10.24 17.70 -9.78
C ALA A 172 9.32 17.78 -11.01
N LYS A 173 8.98 16.65 -11.65
CA LYS A 173 8.29 16.62 -12.95
C LYS A 173 6.85 16.10 -12.87
N MET A 174 6.56 15.25 -11.90
CA MET A 174 5.31 14.52 -11.78
C MET A 174 4.80 14.59 -10.33
N SER A 175 3.48 14.54 -10.19
CA SER A 175 2.77 14.37 -8.93
C SER A 175 1.85 13.17 -9.04
N VAL A 176 1.72 12.41 -7.95
CA VAL A 176 0.81 11.26 -7.87
C VAL A 176 -0.46 11.66 -7.11
N PHE A 177 -1.61 11.21 -7.60
CA PHE A 177 -2.91 11.46 -7.00
C PHE A 177 -3.69 10.16 -6.86
N ILE A 178 -4.49 10.09 -5.79
CA ILE A 178 -5.54 9.07 -5.63
C ILE A 178 -6.90 9.72 -5.83
N HIS A 179 -7.78 9.02 -6.55
CA HIS A 179 -9.21 9.24 -6.54
C HIS A 179 -9.90 7.92 -6.18
N ALA A 180 -10.58 7.86 -5.04
CA ALA A 180 -11.38 6.70 -4.65
C ALA A 180 -12.82 7.12 -4.35
N ASN A 181 -13.77 6.40 -4.95
CA ASN A 181 -15.20 6.55 -4.75
C ASN A 181 -15.75 5.29 -4.09
N THR A 182 -16.17 5.41 -2.84
CA THR A 182 -16.68 4.30 -2.04
C THR A 182 -18.12 3.90 -2.39
N LEU A 183 -18.90 4.77 -3.02
CA LEU A 183 -20.25 4.42 -3.49
C LEU A 183 -20.19 3.53 -4.73
N ASN A 184 -19.32 3.88 -5.69
CA ASN A 184 -19.18 3.15 -6.94
C ASN A 184 -18.12 2.04 -6.87
N GLN A 185 -17.40 1.93 -5.76
CA GLN A 185 -16.27 1.00 -5.57
C GLN A 185 -15.18 1.17 -6.64
N GLU A 186 -14.89 2.41 -7.04
CA GLU A 186 -13.87 2.72 -8.05
C GLU A 186 -12.71 3.51 -7.46
N GLY A 187 -11.50 2.97 -7.61
CA GLY A 187 -10.26 3.59 -7.12
C GLY A 187 -9.23 3.67 -8.23
N ILE A 188 -8.56 4.81 -8.33
CA ILE A 188 -7.46 5.02 -9.28
C ILE A 188 -6.36 5.85 -8.64
N VAL A 189 -5.13 5.39 -8.81
CA VAL A 189 -3.90 6.12 -8.48
C VAL A 189 -3.14 6.36 -9.78
N PHE A 190 -2.79 7.61 -10.04
CA PHE A 190 -2.16 8.00 -11.30
C PHE A 190 -1.18 9.15 -11.09
N GLN A 191 -0.21 9.24 -12.00
CA GLN A 191 0.72 10.36 -12.06
C GLN A 191 0.31 11.37 -13.13
N THR A 192 0.55 12.65 -12.87
CA THR A 192 0.39 13.74 -13.84
C THR A 192 1.58 14.66 -13.77
N LYS A 193 1.86 15.39 -14.86
CA LYS A 193 2.89 16.43 -14.85
C LYS A 193 2.49 17.54 -13.88
N LYS A 194 3.51 18.11 -13.21
CA LYS A 194 3.39 19.36 -12.46
C LYS A 194 3.20 20.54 -13.41
#